data_AF-A0A9W8K2T5-F1
#
_entry.id   AF-A0A9W8K2T5-F1
#
_cell.length_a   1.000
_cell.length_b   1.000
_cell.length_c   1.000
_cell.angle_alpha   90.00
_cell.angle_beta   90.00
_cell.angle_gamma   90.00
#
_symmetry.space_group_name_H-M   'P 1'
#
loop_
_entity.id
_entity.type
_entity.pdbx_description
1 polymer ?
#
loop_
_entity_poly.entity_id
_entity_poly.type
_entity_poly.pdbx_seq_one_letter_code
_entity_poly.pdbx_strand_id
1 'polypeptide(L)'
;MANDISIQAEVSKISEGIPATDFIKSLLKFIVIDAAAYQRDVMLAHQVFYRSRVAYEAIGTLANAVEQAAAPDWESFDKYAGAILPLERLLLQFYAKNAEDKSRNHLPPQPPSPLDAITFIAGWKEDRKMLAEVLDGLANNDIACLSEDVRRGVSASRQDARTSDDKATISALYNYLRTNNLNDRSIVQPRNGRMIVTIKESIRQIQAKVLQAPPREETSAMVITSFMLIYIPFSLVLAPTTEKEWKEYLKGEEIWKAVLSLAAKLLAHLNSTAVVLAEVEQEWSKLEALLLKTSVHDIDTLAEMLELIRLAAKIRRPFHGRTVELIRMIHRLDTYSSNRANNVGMHRKALKDLMQDSIEAIEKTAKEVTDVQAIATTSPAYQTHAAAFQKILDGVQETFKAVKLEGEWDVKDKSYKTAAKVDEDHLNNMRRRLGLDGPVSAGPA
;
A
#
# COMPACT_ATOMS: atom_id res chain seq x y z
N MET A 1 30.69 28.09 -8.15
CA MET A 1 29.75 29.14 -7.71
C MET A 1 28.40 28.80 -8.33
N ALA A 2 27.53 28.12 -7.58
CA ALA A 2 26.19 27.77 -8.04
C ALA A 2 25.31 28.98 -7.74
N ASN A 3 24.74 29.60 -8.79
CA ASN A 3 23.64 30.54 -8.60
C ASN A 3 22.50 29.74 -7.98
N ASP A 4 22.26 29.97 -6.69
CA ASP A 4 21.09 29.47 -6.01
C ASP A 4 19.88 30.26 -6.52
N ILE A 5 19.39 29.87 -7.71
CA ILE A 5 18.10 30.29 -8.24
C ILE A 5 17.05 29.46 -7.49
N SER A 6 16.95 29.69 -6.18
CA SER A 6 15.90 29.08 -5.38
C SER A 6 14.58 29.62 -5.89
N ILE A 7 13.64 28.72 -6.23
CA ILE A 7 12.28 29.09 -6.64
C ILE A 7 11.61 30.03 -5.64
N GLN A 8 12.05 30.06 -4.36
CA GLN A 8 11.60 31.01 -3.35
C GLN A 8 11.83 32.48 -3.72
N ALA A 9 12.91 32.80 -4.45
CA ALA A 9 13.16 34.16 -4.92
C ALA A 9 12.13 34.63 -5.95
N GLU A 10 11.34 33.70 -6.52
CA GLU A 10 10.27 34.03 -7.46
C GLU A 10 8.97 34.45 -6.75
N VAL A 11 8.81 34.19 -5.44
CA VAL A 11 7.59 34.59 -4.69
C VAL A 11 7.36 36.10 -4.79
N SER A 12 8.42 36.89 -4.64
CA SER A 12 8.34 38.36 -4.70
C SER A 12 8.11 38.90 -6.11
N LYS A 13 8.17 38.05 -7.14
CA LYS A 13 7.94 38.42 -8.54
C LYS A 13 6.52 38.14 -9.00
N ILE A 14 5.69 37.50 -8.17
CA ILE A 14 4.26 37.31 -8.46
C ILE A 14 3.59 38.69 -8.33
N SER A 15 2.99 39.18 -9.40
CA SER A 15 2.28 40.46 -9.42
C SER A 15 1.09 40.47 -8.47
N GLU A 16 0.60 41.66 -8.09
CA GLU A 16 -0.52 41.77 -7.16
C GLU A 16 -1.83 41.19 -7.73
N GLY A 17 -2.00 41.25 -9.05
CA GLY A 17 -3.19 40.79 -9.76
C GLY A 17 -4.41 41.70 -9.55
N ILE A 18 -5.58 41.14 -9.82
CA ILE A 18 -6.89 41.75 -9.55
C ILE A 18 -7.57 40.95 -8.43
N PRO A 19 -8.58 41.49 -7.73
CA PRO A 19 -9.25 40.77 -6.64
C PRO A 19 -9.78 39.38 -7.04
N ALA A 20 -10.26 39.23 -8.28
CA ALA A 20 -10.75 37.96 -8.80
C ALA A 20 -9.66 36.87 -8.94
N THR A 21 -8.37 37.22 -8.84
CA THR A 21 -7.25 36.28 -8.97
C THR A 21 -6.45 36.10 -7.67
N ASP A 22 -6.93 36.62 -6.53
CA ASP A 22 -6.28 36.49 -5.22
C ASP A 22 -6.06 35.03 -4.79
N PHE A 23 -7.00 34.16 -5.15
CA PHE A 23 -6.88 32.73 -4.85
C PHE A 23 -5.77 32.07 -5.66
N ILE A 24 -5.72 32.33 -6.98
CA ILE A 24 -4.63 31.86 -7.86
C ILE A 24 -3.27 32.32 -7.34
N LYS A 25 -3.14 33.59 -6.96
CA LYS A 25 -1.93 34.16 -6.36
C LYS A 25 -1.50 33.40 -5.11
N SER A 26 -2.45 33.09 -4.24
CA SER A 26 -2.20 32.35 -2.99
C SER A 26 -1.73 30.92 -3.27
N LEU A 27 -2.35 30.24 -4.23
CA LEU A 27 -1.93 28.91 -4.67
C LEU A 27 -0.52 28.92 -5.29
N LEU A 28 -0.20 29.91 -6.12
CA LEU A 28 1.15 30.07 -6.69
C LEU A 28 2.20 30.25 -5.59
N LYS A 29 1.92 31.08 -4.58
CA LYS A 29 2.82 31.26 -3.42
C LYS A 29 3.03 29.94 -2.67
N PHE A 30 1.96 29.20 -2.45
CA PHE A 30 2.00 27.90 -1.77
C PHE A 30 2.87 26.90 -2.54
N ILE A 31 2.67 26.77 -3.85
CA ILE A 31 3.46 25.89 -4.73
C ILE A 31 4.95 26.22 -4.64
N VAL A 32 5.32 27.50 -4.63
CA VAL A 32 6.73 27.90 -4.54
C VAL A 32 7.35 27.50 -3.20
N ILE A 33 6.62 27.71 -2.10
CA ILE A 33 7.08 27.36 -0.75
C ILE A 33 7.31 25.85 -0.66
N ASP A 34 6.36 25.05 -1.14
CA ASP A 34 6.46 23.59 -1.11
C ASP A 34 7.54 23.07 -2.07
N ALA A 35 7.59 23.58 -3.31
CA ALA A 35 8.56 23.16 -4.32
C ALA A 35 10.01 23.40 -3.89
N ALA A 36 10.26 24.39 -3.04
CA ALA A 36 11.57 24.64 -2.46
C ALA A 36 12.04 23.55 -1.49
N ALA A 37 11.12 22.76 -0.92
CA ALA A 37 11.42 21.65 -0.03
C ALA A 37 11.52 20.30 -0.76
N TYR A 38 11.15 20.25 -2.03
CA TYR A 38 11.13 19.00 -2.81
C TYR A 38 12.52 18.52 -3.14
N GLN A 39 12.70 17.20 -3.08
CA GLN A 39 13.91 16.54 -3.58
C GLN A 39 13.67 15.90 -4.95
N ARG A 40 12.49 15.33 -5.19
CA ARG A 40 12.07 14.81 -6.51
C ARG A 40 11.10 15.76 -7.21
N ASP A 41 10.95 15.59 -8.53
CA ASP A 41 10.05 16.37 -9.39
C ASP A 41 10.29 17.90 -9.37
N VAL A 42 11.50 18.33 -8.98
CA VAL A 42 11.84 19.74 -8.78
C VAL A 42 11.67 20.53 -10.09
N MET A 43 12.20 20.01 -11.19
CA MET A 43 12.15 20.72 -12.48
C MET A 43 10.73 20.81 -13.03
N LEU A 44 9.92 19.76 -12.83
CA LEU A 44 8.51 19.79 -13.25
C LEU A 44 7.64 20.68 -12.36
N ALA A 45 7.87 20.68 -11.04
CA ALA A 45 7.22 21.62 -10.14
C ALA A 45 7.52 23.07 -10.54
N HIS A 46 8.78 23.36 -10.92
CA HIS A 46 9.17 24.66 -11.47
C HIS A 46 8.40 24.98 -12.77
N GLN A 47 8.27 24.01 -13.70
CA GLN A 47 7.50 24.21 -14.93
C GLN A 47 6.03 24.52 -14.65
N VAL A 48 5.39 23.80 -13.71
CA VAL A 48 4.01 24.09 -13.29
C VAL A 48 3.91 25.51 -12.78
N PHE A 49 4.81 25.93 -11.87
CA PHE A 49 4.83 27.30 -11.35
C PHE A 49 5.02 28.34 -12.45
N TYR A 50 6.07 28.23 -13.28
CA TYR A 50 6.38 29.25 -14.29
C TYR A 50 5.27 29.40 -15.33
N ARG A 51 4.71 28.29 -15.82
CA ARG A 51 3.62 28.34 -16.81
C ARG A 51 2.33 28.89 -16.21
N SER A 52 2.02 28.51 -14.99
CA SER A 52 0.85 29.03 -14.27
C SER A 52 0.99 30.53 -13.97
N ARG A 53 2.20 31.00 -13.63
CA ARG A 53 2.49 32.42 -13.46
C ARG A 53 2.30 33.20 -14.75
N VAL A 54 2.77 32.68 -15.89
CA VAL A 54 2.55 33.30 -17.21
C VAL A 54 1.05 33.44 -17.51
N ALA A 55 0.24 32.41 -17.24
CA ALA A 55 -1.21 32.48 -17.39
C ALA A 55 -1.84 33.52 -16.44
N TYR A 56 -1.44 33.52 -15.17
CA TYR A 56 -1.90 34.48 -14.16
C TYR A 56 -1.61 35.94 -14.55
N GLU A 57 -0.38 36.24 -15.02
CA GLU A 57 0.01 37.57 -15.47
C GLU A 57 -0.78 38.01 -16.72
N ALA A 58 -1.08 37.09 -17.63
CA ALA A 58 -1.89 37.37 -18.81
C ALA A 58 -3.37 37.65 -18.47
N ILE A 59 -3.95 36.92 -17.51
CA ILE A 59 -5.29 37.22 -16.98
C ILE A 59 -5.34 38.64 -16.44
N GLY A 60 -4.35 39.04 -15.63
CA GLY A 60 -4.25 40.41 -15.10
C GLY A 60 -4.10 41.47 -16.20
N THR A 61 -3.33 41.18 -17.24
CA THR A 61 -3.13 42.07 -18.39
C THR A 61 -4.44 42.31 -19.15
N LEU A 62 -5.20 41.25 -19.45
CA LEU A 62 -6.50 41.36 -20.13
C LEU A 62 -7.55 42.06 -19.27
N ALA A 63 -7.59 41.78 -17.97
CA ALA A 63 -8.51 42.46 -17.07
C ALA A 63 -8.25 43.97 -16.98
N ASN A 64 -6.99 44.37 -16.89
CA ASN A 64 -6.60 45.79 -16.91
C ASN A 64 -6.96 46.44 -18.26
N ALA A 65 -6.82 45.71 -19.37
CA ALA A 65 -7.22 46.21 -20.69
C ALA A 65 -8.74 46.48 -20.76
N VAL A 66 -9.57 45.60 -20.20
CA VAL A 66 -11.03 45.81 -20.10
C VAL A 66 -11.37 47.02 -19.23
N GLU A 67 -10.69 47.20 -18.09
CA GLU A 67 -10.90 48.35 -17.20
C GLU A 67 -10.54 49.68 -17.87
N GLN A 68 -9.49 49.70 -18.69
CA GLN A 68 -8.99 50.90 -19.37
C GLN A 68 -9.62 51.17 -20.73
N ALA A 69 -10.46 50.26 -21.24
CA ALA A 69 -11.04 50.38 -22.57
C ALA A 69 -12.06 51.53 -22.67
N ALA A 70 -11.96 52.33 -23.73
CA ALA A 70 -12.91 53.42 -24.00
C ALA A 70 -14.30 52.93 -24.47
N ALA A 71 -14.41 51.64 -24.83
CA ALA A 71 -15.63 50.95 -25.22
C ALA A 71 -15.61 49.51 -24.67
N PRO A 72 -16.77 48.82 -24.56
CA PRO A 72 -16.82 47.46 -24.03
C PRO A 72 -15.96 46.46 -24.84
N ASP A 73 -14.91 45.92 -24.22
CA ASP A 73 -14.05 44.87 -24.77
C ASP A 73 -14.49 43.49 -24.27
N TRP A 74 -15.52 42.94 -24.92
CA TRP A 74 -16.09 41.63 -24.58
C TRP A 74 -15.13 40.47 -24.83
N GLU A 75 -14.24 40.58 -25.83
CA GLU A 75 -13.31 39.49 -26.16
C GLU A 75 -12.27 39.30 -25.05
N SER A 76 -11.67 40.38 -24.56
CA SER A 76 -10.75 40.30 -23.43
C SER A 76 -11.46 39.86 -22.15
N PHE A 77 -12.70 40.33 -21.94
CA PHE A 77 -13.54 39.93 -20.80
C PHE A 77 -13.77 38.42 -20.77
N ASP A 78 -14.27 37.84 -21.86
CA ASP A 78 -14.57 36.41 -21.95
C ASP A 78 -13.32 35.55 -21.75
N LYS A 79 -12.19 35.97 -22.33
CA LYS A 79 -10.90 35.26 -22.19
C LYS A 79 -10.41 35.24 -20.75
N TYR A 80 -10.30 36.41 -20.09
CA TYR A 80 -9.74 36.43 -18.74
C TYR A 80 -10.68 35.77 -17.73
N ALA A 81 -12.00 36.00 -17.84
CA ALA A 81 -12.98 35.43 -16.92
C ALA A 81 -13.08 33.90 -17.10
N GLY A 82 -13.05 33.42 -18.34
CA GLY A 82 -13.06 32.00 -18.68
C GLY A 82 -11.82 31.23 -18.21
N ALA A 83 -10.67 31.88 -18.12
CA ALA A 83 -9.41 31.24 -17.75
C ALA A 83 -9.17 31.09 -16.23
N ILE A 84 -9.88 31.87 -15.39
CA ILE A 84 -9.68 31.86 -13.92
C ILE A 84 -9.97 30.48 -13.33
N LEU A 85 -11.18 29.96 -13.52
CA LEU A 85 -11.60 28.69 -12.91
C LEU A 85 -10.78 27.48 -13.38
N PRO A 86 -10.46 27.32 -14.68
CA PRO A 86 -9.55 26.28 -15.14
C PRO A 86 -8.17 26.35 -14.47
N LEU A 87 -7.59 27.54 -14.34
CA LEU A 87 -6.28 27.71 -13.71
C LEU A 87 -6.34 27.38 -12.20
N GLU A 88 -7.36 27.84 -11.48
CA GLU A 88 -7.57 27.50 -10.08
C GLU A 88 -7.66 25.98 -9.87
N ARG A 89 -8.44 25.29 -10.71
CA ARG A 89 -8.63 23.85 -10.64
C ARG A 89 -7.31 23.10 -10.84
N LEU A 90 -6.49 23.50 -11.81
CA LEU A 90 -5.19 22.87 -12.07
C LEU A 90 -4.24 23.06 -10.88
N LEU A 91 -4.20 24.26 -10.32
CA LEU A 91 -3.34 24.58 -9.17
C LEU A 91 -3.80 23.84 -7.90
N LEU A 92 -5.10 23.69 -7.69
CA LEU A 92 -5.66 22.91 -6.57
C LEU A 92 -5.35 21.42 -6.68
N GLN A 93 -5.22 20.87 -7.89
CA GLN A 93 -4.89 19.46 -8.10
C GLN A 93 -3.42 19.16 -7.78
N PHE A 94 -2.55 20.18 -7.79
CA PHE A 94 -1.12 20.03 -7.57
C PHE A 94 -0.85 19.38 -6.21
N TYR A 95 -0.47 18.10 -6.25
CA TYR A 95 -0.14 17.25 -5.11
C TYR A 95 -1.23 17.05 -4.03
N ALA A 96 -2.48 17.40 -4.30
CA ALA A 96 -3.57 17.29 -3.33
C ALA A 96 -3.77 15.86 -2.76
N LYS A 97 -3.50 14.82 -3.56
CA LYS A 97 -3.67 13.41 -3.13
C LYS A 97 -2.61 12.95 -2.12
N ASN A 98 -1.43 13.58 -2.12
CA ASN A 98 -0.27 13.19 -1.33
C ASN A 98 0.32 14.40 -0.59
N ALA A 99 -0.54 15.23 0.02
CA ALA A 99 -0.16 16.48 0.67
C ALA A 99 0.77 16.29 1.88
N GLU A 100 0.75 15.10 2.50
CA GLU A 100 1.60 14.77 3.65
C GLU A 100 3.07 14.50 3.26
N ASP A 101 3.36 14.16 2.00
CA ASP A 101 4.72 13.98 1.50
C ASP A 101 5.37 15.33 1.16
N LYS A 102 5.70 16.10 2.22
CA LYS A 102 6.20 17.48 2.08
C LYS A 102 7.58 17.60 1.44
N SER A 103 8.47 16.64 1.72
CA SER A 103 9.84 16.65 1.18
C SER A 103 9.97 15.98 -0.19
N ARG A 104 8.99 15.16 -0.57
CA ARG A 104 8.99 14.34 -1.80
C ARG A 104 10.35 13.70 -2.06
N ASN A 105 10.79 12.90 -1.09
CA ASN A 105 12.12 12.28 -1.15
C ASN A 105 12.26 11.37 -2.38
N HIS A 106 13.48 11.23 -2.92
CA HIS A 106 13.73 10.28 -4.01
C HIS A 106 13.59 8.81 -3.59
N LEU A 107 13.80 8.54 -2.29
CA LEU A 107 13.82 7.20 -1.73
C LEU A 107 12.55 6.97 -0.90
N PRO A 108 12.02 5.73 -0.87
CA PRO A 108 11.00 5.36 0.09
C PRO A 108 11.44 5.71 1.54
N PRO A 109 10.49 6.04 2.44
CA PRO A 109 10.80 6.47 3.81
C PRO A 109 11.61 5.41 4.56
N GLN A 110 12.42 5.80 5.55
CA GLN A 110 13.20 4.88 6.39
C GLN A 110 12.85 4.96 7.87
N PRO A 111 12.67 3.84 8.58
CA PRO A 111 12.52 2.47 8.06
C PRO A 111 11.09 2.25 7.54
N PRO A 112 10.87 1.87 6.27
CA PRO A 112 9.52 1.56 5.85
C PRO A 112 9.13 0.15 6.35
N SER A 113 7.86 -0.16 6.55
CA SER A 113 7.43 -1.54 6.33
C SER A 113 7.43 -1.83 4.81
N PRO A 114 7.46 -3.09 4.34
CA PRO A 114 7.28 -3.37 2.92
C PRO A 114 6.03 -2.70 2.33
N LEU A 115 4.94 -2.64 3.11
CA LEU A 115 3.69 -1.99 2.73
C LEU A 115 3.85 -0.46 2.57
N ASP A 116 4.56 0.21 3.47
CA ASP A 116 4.79 1.66 3.37
C ASP A 116 5.62 1.99 2.13
N ALA A 117 6.63 1.18 1.82
CA ALA A 117 7.44 1.37 0.63
C ALA A 117 6.64 1.17 -0.66
N ILE A 118 5.76 0.16 -0.71
CA ILE A 118 4.88 -0.07 -1.87
C ILE A 118 3.83 1.04 -2.01
N THR A 119 3.26 1.51 -0.89
CA THR A 119 2.35 2.66 -0.87
C THR A 119 3.04 3.92 -1.38
N PHE A 120 4.30 4.14 -0.99
CA PHE A 120 5.12 5.22 -1.51
C PHE A 120 5.34 5.12 -3.03
N ILE A 121 5.58 3.92 -3.57
CA ILE A 121 5.72 3.71 -5.03
C ILE A 121 4.42 4.06 -5.76
N ALA A 122 3.27 3.66 -5.21
CA ALA A 122 1.97 4.02 -5.77
C ALA A 122 1.73 5.54 -5.73
N GLY A 123 2.05 6.19 -4.60
CA GLY A 123 1.99 7.65 -4.47
C GLY A 123 2.89 8.36 -5.48
N TRP A 124 4.12 7.88 -5.67
CA TRP A 124 5.05 8.41 -6.68
C TRP A 124 4.51 8.30 -8.12
N LYS A 125 3.84 7.20 -8.47
CA LYS A 125 3.20 7.04 -9.79
C LYS A 125 2.05 8.02 -9.99
N GLU A 126 1.21 8.20 -8.96
CA GLU A 126 0.10 9.16 -9.00
C GLU A 126 0.60 10.61 -9.11
N ASP A 127 1.64 10.96 -8.35
CA ASP A 127 2.32 12.26 -8.44
C ASP A 127 2.81 12.53 -9.86
N ARG A 128 3.46 11.53 -10.48
CA ARG A 128 3.95 11.61 -11.87
C ARG A 128 2.83 11.92 -12.84
N LYS A 129 1.71 11.19 -12.73
CA LYS A 129 0.51 11.36 -13.56
C LYS A 129 -0.14 12.72 -13.35
N MET A 130 -0.27 13.16 -12.11
CA MET A 130 -0.83 14.47 -11.76
C MET A 130 -0.01 15.60 -12.40
N LEU A 131 1.32 15.58 -12.31
CA LEU A 131 2.16 16.61 -12.94
C LEU A 131 1.97 16.66 -14.45
N ALA A 132 1.77 15.49 -15.07
CA ALA A 132 1.46 15.41 -16.49
C ALA A 132 0.11 16.06 -16.80
N GLU A 133 -0.94 15.68 -16.07
CA GLU A 133 -2.29 16.23 -16.23
C GLU A 133 -2.33 17.76 -16.02
N VAL A 134 -1.61 18.28 -15.01
CA VAL A 134 -1.53 19.72 -14.76
C VAL A 134 -0.86 20.46 -15.91
N LEU A 135 0.30 19.97 -16.38
CA LEU A 135 1.03 20.62 -17.48
C LEU A 135 0.29 20.54 -18.82
N ASP A 136 -0.37 19.41 -19.11
CA ASP A 136 -1.19 19.26 -20.30
C ASP A 136 -2.45 20.14 -20.19
N GLY A 137 -3.03 20.25 -19.00
CA GLY A 137 -4.16 21.12 -18.70
C GLY A 137 -3.85 22.60 -18.91
N LEU A 138 -2.64 23.05 -18.56
CA LEU A 138 -2.18 24.42 -18.83
C LEU A 138 -2.08 24.72 -20.34
N ALA A 139 -1.84 23.70 -21.16
CA ALA A 139 -1.78 23.82 -22.62
C ALA A 139 -3.16 23.77 -23.30
N ASN A 140 -4.25 23.56 -22.55
CA ASN A 140 -5.61 23.57 -23.10
C ASN A 140 -6.05 24.96 -23.56
N ASN A 141 -7.02 24.99 -24.48
CA ASN A 141 -7.51 26.23 -25.10
C ASN A 141 -8.01 27.27 -24.10
N ASP A 142 -8.61 26.85 -22.97
CA ASP A 142 -9.13 27.77 -21.94
C ASP A 142 -8.03 28.69 -21.37
N ILE A 143 -6.77 28.26 -21.39
CA ILE A 143 -5.62 29.04 -20.92
C ILE A 143 -4.74 29.49 -22.10
N ALA A 144 -4.51 28.61 -23.07
CA ALA A 144 -3.68 28.89 -24.23
C ALA A 144 -4.26 29.95 -25.19
N CYS A 145 -5.55 30.31 -25.07
CA CYS A 145 -6.16 31.37 -25.89
C CYS A 145 -5.98 32.80 -25.33
N LEU A 146 -5.40 32.95 -24.13
CA LEU A 146 -5.16 34.26 -23.51
C LEU A 146 -4.30 35.17 -24.40
N SER A 147 -3.22 34.63 -24.98
CA SER A 147 -2.41 35.28 -26.01
C SER A 147 -1.52 34.25 -26.74
N GLU A 148 -0.92 34.63 -27.88
CA GLU A 148 0.06 33.77 -28.57
C GLU A 148 1.33 33.55 -27.74
N ASP A 149 1.73 34.53 -26.92
CA ASP A 149 2.87 34.38 -26.02
C ASP A 149 2.58 33.39 -24.90
N VAL A 150 1.38 33.45 -24.32
CA VAL A 150 0.91 32.47 -23.33
C VAL A 150 0.88 31.09 -23.96
N ARG A 151 0.30 30.93 -25.15
CA ARG A 151 0.28 29.65 -25.88
C ARG A 151 1.68 29.06 -26.02
N ARG A 152 2.64 29.85 -26.48
CA ARG A 152 4.04 29.39 -26.61
C ARG A 152 4.65 29.00 -25.27
N GLY A 153 4.38 29.75 -24.21
CA GLY A 153 4.90 29.48 -22.87
C GLY A 153 4.31 28.22 -22.24
N VAL A 154 2.98 28.10 -22.26
CA VAL A 154 2.26 26.99 -21.61
C VAL A 154 2.36 25.67 -22.37
N SER A 155 2.50 25.72 -23.71
CA SER A 155 2.67 24.53 -24.56
C SER A 155 4.13 24.10 -24.74
N ALA A 156 5.08 24.70 -24.02
CA ALA A 156 6.48 24.29 -24.08
C ALA A 156 6.65 22.79 -23.74
N SER A 157 7.64 22.12 -24.33
CA SER A 157 7.91 20.71 -24.00
C SER A 157 8.27 20.56 -22.51
N ARG A 158 7.70 19.53 -21.85
CA ARG A 158 8.08 19.15 -20.48
C ARG A 158 9.16 18.07 -20.42
N GLN A 159 9.57 17.54 -21.57
CA GLN A 159 10.40 16.33 -21.66
C GLN A 159 11.76 16.50 -20.99
N ASP A 160 12.39 17.66 -21.15
CA ASP A 160 13.73 17.91 -20.57
C ASP A 160 13.67 18.01 -19.04
N ALA A 161 12.67 18.72 -18.51
CA ALA A 161 12.42 18.80 -17.07
C ALA A 161 12.17 17.41 -16.48
N ARG A 162 11.27 16.62 -17.10
CA ARG A 162 10.99 15.24 -16.71
C ARG A 162 12.25 14.38 -16.74
N THR A 163 13.02 14.47 -17.82
CA THR A 163 14.27 13.71 -17.97
C THR A 163 15.26 14.06 -16.88
N SER A 164 15.36 15.33 -16.49
CA SER A 164 16.23 15.79 -15.41
C SER A 164 15.80 15.19 -14.05
N ASP A 165 14.52 15.27 -13.72
CA ASP A 165 13.97 14.72 -12.47
C ASP A 165 14.11 13.18 -12.40
N ASP A 166 13.90 12.50 -13.53
CA ASP A 166 14.09 11.04 -13.64
C ASP A 166 15.55 10.66 -13.42
N LYS A 167 16.50 11.38 -14.04
CA LYS A 167 17.94 11.15 -13.85
C LYS A 167 18.37 11.35 -12.39
N ALA A 168 17.83 12.38 -11.72
CA ALA A 168 18.10 12.63 -10.31
C ALA A 168 17.60 11.46 -9.44
N THR A 169 16.36 11.03 -9.65
CA THR A 169 15.75 9.91 -8.91
C THR A 169 16.48 8.59 -9.13
N ILE A 170 16.80 8.25 -10.37
CA ILE A 170 17.57 7.04 -10.71
C ILE A 170 18.96 7.09 -10.07
N SER A 171 19.61 8.26 -10.08
CA SER A 171 20.93 8.43 -9.48
C SER A 171 20.89 8.28 -7.95
N ALA A 172 19.87 8.82 -7.28
CA ALA A 172 19.68 8.65 -5.85
C ALA A 172 19.48 7.17 -5.46
N LEU A 173 18.59 6.46 -6.18
CA LEU A 173 18.34 5.04 -5.97
C LEU A 173 19.59 4.19 -6.24
N TYR A 174 20.28 4.43 -7.36
CA TYR A 174 21.53 3.74 -7.69
C TYR A 174 22.61 3.99 -6.63
N ASN A 175 22.79 5.23 -6.20
CA ASN A 175 23.79 5.57 -5.19
C ASN A 175 23.54 4.82 -3.88
N TYR A 176 22.29 4.76 -3.42
CA TYR A 176 21.91 3.96 -2.26
C TYR A 176 22.24 2.47 -2.46
N LEU A 177 21.79 1.88 -3.57
CA LEU A 177 21.98 0.45 -3.86
C LEU A 177 23.47 0.09 -3.99
N ARG A 178 24.27 0.98 -4.57
CA ARG A 178 25.71 0.81 -4.75
C ARG A 178 26.47 0.85 -3.42
N THR A 179 26.17 1.82 -2.55
CA THR A 179 26.88 2.01 -1.27
C THR A 179 26.35 1.12 -0.15
N ASN A 180 25.21 0.46 -0.34
CA ASN A 180 24.67 -0.48 0.63
C ASN A 180 25.62 -1.67 0.88
N ASN A 181 25.83 -2.01 2.16
CA ASN A 181 26.83 -3.01 2.59
C ASN A 181 26.39 -4.48 2.43
N LEU A 182 25.18 -4.74 1.94
CA LEU A 182 24.76 -6.11 1.64
C LEU A 182 25.65 -6.76 0.57
N ASN A 183 25.96 -8.02 0.82
CA ASN A 183 26.81 -8.88 0.01
C ASN A 183 26.24 -10.30 -0.01
N ASP A 184 26.74 -11.17 -0.89
CA ASP A 184 26.17 -12.51 -1.09
C ASP A 184 26.12 -13.38 0.16
N ARG A 185 27.00 -13.16 1.14
CA ARG A 185 26.98 -13.87 2.43
C ARG A 185 25.81 -13.47 3.32
N SER A 186 25.11 -12.40 2.97
CA SER A 186 23.92 -11.92 3.67
C SER A 186 22.68 -12.74 3.32
N ILE A 187 22.71 -13.54 2.23
CA ILE A 187 21.63 -14.41 1.80
C ILE A 187 21.70 -15.74 2.57
N VAL A 188 20.57 -16.22 3.06
CA VAL A 188 20.45 -17.53 3.71
C VAL A 188 20.36 -18.61 2.61
N GLN A 189 21.29 -19.57 2.63
CA GLN A 189 21.43 -20.67 1.65
C GLN A 189 21.67 -20.24 0.18
N PRO A 190 22.77 -19.52 -0.13
CA PRO A 190 23.07 -19.18 -1.51
C PRO A 190 23.49 -20.43 -2.29
N ARG A 191 22.60 -21.01 -3.13
CA ARG A 191 22.99 -22.11 -4.01
C ARG A 191 23.89 -21.64 -5.15
N ASN A 192 23.78 -20.36 -5.53
CA ASN A 192 24.60 -19.67 -6.53
C ASN A 192 25.26 -18.42 -5.92
N GLY A 193 26.56 -18.47 -5.66
CA GLY A 193 27.27 -17.57 -4.73
C GLY A 193 27.57 -16.13 -5.17
N ARG A 194 26.84 -15.51 -6.11
CA ARG A 194 27.11 -14.13 -6.60
C ARG A 194 25.85 -13.30 -6.94
N MET A 195 24.72 -13.59 -6.31
CA MET A 195 23.43 -12.97 -6.64
C MET A 195 23.39 -11.45 -6.41
N ILE A 196 23.79 -10.95 -5.24
CA ILE A 196 23.80 -9.52 -4.92
C ILE A 196 24.80 -8.77 -5.79
N VAL A 197 25.97 -9.35 -6.05
CA VAL A 197 26.98 -8.77 -6.94
C VAL A 197 26.41 -8.62 -8.36
N THR A 198 25.77 -9.66 -8.90
CA THR A 198 25.13 -9.60 -10.22
C THR A 198 24.02 -8.57 -10.26
N ILE A 199 23.17 -8.48 -9.21
CA ILE A 199 22.11 -7.47 -9.11
C ILE A 199 22.69 -6.05 -9.17
N LYS A 200 23.72 -5.76 -8.35
CA LYS A 200 24.37 -4.43 -8.33
C LYS A 200 24.99 -4.09 -9.68
N GLU A 201 25.59 -5.07 -10.35
CA GLU A 201 26.16 -4.89 -11.68
C GLU A 201 25.09 -4.62 -12.74
N SER A 202 23.96 -5.35 -12.71
CA SER A 202 22.81 -5.06 -13.57
C SER A 202 22.26 -3.66 -13.35
N ILE A 203 22.09 -3.23 -12.10
CA ILE A 203 21.63 -1.86 -11.77
C ILE A 203 22.62 -0.82 -12.31
N ARG A 204 23.92 -1.03 -12.16
CA ARG A 204 24.97 -0.14 -12.72
C ARG A 204 24.83 -0.01 -14.23
N GLN A 205 24.65 -1.12 -14.95
CA GLN A 205 24.48 -1.10 -16.40
C GLN A 205 23.19 -0.41 -16.84
N ILE A 206 22.08 -0.66 -16.13
CA ILE A 206 20.79 0.01 -16.36
C ILE A 206 20.94 1.52 -16.17
N GLN A 207 21.53 1.96 -15.06
CA GLN A 207 21.74 3.38 -14.77
C GLN A 207 22.61 4.04 -15.84
N ALA A 208 23.73 3.42 -16.22
CA ALA A 208 24.62 3.98 -17.23
C ALA A 208 23.90 4.16 -18.58
N LYS A 209 23.09 3.18 -18.99
CA LYS A 209 22.29 3.25 -20.22
C LYS A 209 21.26 4.37 -20.18
N VAL A 210 20.48 4.46 -19.10
CA VAL A 210 19.45 5.49 -18.98
C VAL A 210 20.04 6.90 -18.89
N LEU A 211 21.19 7.08 -18.24
CA LEU A 211 21.85 8.38 -18.19
C LEU A 211 22.47 8.78 -19.53
N GLN A 212 23.04 7.83 -20.28
CA GLN A 212 23.67 8.08 -21.57
C GLN A 212 22.64 8.34 -22.68
N ALA A 213 21.55 7.56 -22.71
CA ALA A 213 20.48 7.67 -23.67
C ALA A 213 19.13 7.59 -22.92
N PRO A 214 18.61 8.74 -22.45
CA PRO A 214 17.35 8.77 -21.73
C PRO A 214 16.23 8.14 -22.55
N PRO A 215 15.54 7.12 -22.02
CA PRO A 215 14.48 6.47 -22.76
C PRO A 215 13.20 7.32 -22.70
N ARG A 216 12.12 6.80 -23.31
CA ARG A 216 10.80 7.43 -23.23
C ARG A 216 10.30 7.50 -21.79
N GLU A 217 9.37 8.41 -21.53
CA GLU A 217 8.82 8.68 -20.20
C GLU A 217 8.31 7.42 -19.49
N GLU A 218 7.63 6.53 -20.23
CA GLU A 218 7.11 5.25 -19.74
C GLU A 218 8.23 4.30 -19.28
N THR A 219 9.27 4.16 -20.10
CA THR A 219 10.44 3.32 -19.80
C THR A 219 11.22 3.88 -18.60
N SER A 220 11.38 5.20 -18.49
CA SER A 220 12.01 5.82 -17.30
C SER A 220 11.20 5.53 -16.04
N ALA A 221 9.87 5.64 -16.11
CA ALA A 221 9.00 5.34 -14.98
C ALA A 221 9.09 3.86 -14.55
N MET A 222 9.21 2.97 -15.52
CA MET A 222 9.45 1.54 -15.29
C MET A 222 10.81 1.30 -14.60
N VAL A 223 11.88 1.95 -15.06
CA VAL A 223 13.20 1.84 -14.42
C VAL A 223 13.15 2.30 -12.96
N ILE A 224 12.55 3.47 -12.70
CA ILE A 224 12.43 4.03 -11.35
C ILE A 224 11.63 3.10 -10.44
N THR A 225 10.46 2.65 -10.90
CA THR A 225 9.61 1.70 -10.15
C THR A 225 10.38 0.43 -9.80
N SER A 226 11.11 -0.13 -10.76
CA SER A 226 11.92 -1.33 -10.54
C SER A 226 13.00 -1.08 -9.50
N PHE A 227 13.72 0.04 -9.59
CA PHE A 227 14.76 0.40 -8.62
C PHE A 227 14.18 0.61 -7.22
N MET A 228 12.99 1.21 -7.10
CA MET A 228 12.30 1.36 -5.82
C MET A 228 11.87 0.00 -5.22
N LEU A 229 11.40 -0.95 -6.04
CA LEU A 229 11.10 -2.30 -5.55
C LEU A 229 12.36 -3.04 -5.09
N ILE A 230 13.45 -2.94 -5.85
CA ILE A 230 14.75 -3.55 -5.49
C ILE A 230 15.31 -2.89 -4.23
N TYR A 231 15.09 -1.59 -4.03
CA TYR A 231 15.52 -0.86 -2.83
C TYR A 231 14.94 -1.43 -1.53
N ILE A 232 13.73 -2.00 -1.55
CA ILE A 232 13.04 -2.51 -0.35
C ILE A 232 13.86 -3.56 0.39
N PRO A 233 14.21 -4.73 -0.19
CA PRO A 233 15.02 -5.72 0.52
C PRO A 233 16.40 -5.18 0.92
N PHE A 234 17.00 -4.31 0.12
CA PHE A 234 18.29 -3.70 0.46
C PHE A 234 18.22 -2.81 1.72
N SER A 235 17.14 -2.05 1.86
CA SER A 235 16.96 -1.14 2.99
C SER A 235 16.53 -1.87 4.26
N LEU A 236 15.57 -2.78 4.15
CA LEU A 236 14.95 -3.42 5.31
C LEU A 236 15.85 -4.43 6.01
N VAL A 237 16.68 -5.17 5.28
CA VAL A 237 17.56 -6.18 5.88
C VAL A 237 18.59 -5.54 6.82
N LEU A 238 19.06 -4.33 6.50
CA LEU A 238 20.07 -3.62 7.29
C LEU A 238 19.47 -2.65 8.32
N ALA A 239 18.20 -2.26 8.18
CA ALA A 239 17.60 -1.28 9.09
C ALA A 239 17.51 -1.83 10.53
N PRO A 240 17.98 -1.07 11.54
CA PRO A 240 18.04 -1.55 12.93
C PRO A 240 16.67 -1.88 13.49
N THR A 241 15.67 -1.11 13.08
CA THR A 241 14.26 -1.18 13.47
C THR A 241 13.45 -2.30 12.81
N THR A 242 13.92 -2.89 11.71
CA THR A 242 13.20 -4.00 11.07
C THR A 242 13.22 -5.22 11.98
N GLU A 243 12.04 -5.82 12.19
CA GLU A 243 11.85 -7.03 12.99
C GLU A 243 12.74 -8.19 12.51
N LYS A 244 13.17 -9.02 13.46
CA LYS A 244 14.08 -10.13 13.18
C LYS A 244 13.49 -11.12 12.16
N GLU A 245 12.21 -11.48 12.29
CA GLU A 245 11.53 -12.38 11.36
C GLU A 245 11.54 -11.82 9.92
N TRP A 246 11.26 -10.52 9.76
CA TRP A 246 11.31 -9.85 8.46
C TRP A 246 12.72 -9.82 7.89
N LYS A 247 13.74 -9.55 8.70
CA LYS A 247 15.14 -9.63 8.25
C LYS A 247 15.50 -11.03 7.76
N GLU A 248 15.10 -12.07 8.48
CA GLU A 248 15.36 -13.46 8.09
C GLU A 248 14.62 -13.82 6.79
N TYR A 249 13.35 -13.45 6.68
CA TYR A 249 12.54 -13.66 5.48
C TYR A 249 13.15 -12.97 4.25
N LEU A 250 13.52 -11.69 4.36
CA LEU A 250 14.10 -10.90 3.27
C LEU A 250 15.51 -11.35 2.88
N LYS A 251 16.21 -12.07 3.75
CA LYS A 251 17.48 -12.75 3.43
C LYS A 251 17.27 -14.08 2.69
N GLY A 252 16.04 -14.56 2.56
CA GLY A 252 15.71 -15.80 1.86
C GLY A 252 16.04 -15.73 0.36
N GLU A 253 16.54 -16.84 -0.18
CA GLU A 253 17.00 -16.93 -1.57
C GLU A 253 15.94 -16.51 -2.60
N GLU A 254 14.66 -16.81 -2.36
CA GLU A 254 13.56 -16.52 -3.28
C GLU A 254 13.34 -15.02 -3.55
N ILE A 255 13.51 -14.17 -2.52
CA ILE A 255 13.44 -12.72 -2.67
C ILE A 255 14.52 -12.24 -3.64
N TRP A 256 15.75 -12.71 -3.44
CA TRP A 256 16.89 -12.29 -4.24
C TRP A 256 16.87 -12.86 -5.67
N LYS A 257 16.30 -14.06 -5.88
CA LYS A 257 16.01 -14.60 -7.22
C LYS A 257 15.02 -13.71 -7.97
N ALA A 258 13.94 -13.28 -7.31
CA ALA A 258 12.97 -12.39 -7.93
C ALA A 258 13.58 -11.01 -8.25
N VAL A 259 14.38 -10.45 -7.34
CA VAL A 259 15.14 -9.21 -7.58
C VAL A 259 16.09 -9.35 -8.77
N LEU A 260 16.84 -10.45 -8.84
CA LEU A 260 17.76 -10.73 -9.95
C LEU A 260 17.00 -10.88 -11.28
N SER A 261 15.90 -11.62 -11.28
CA SER A 261 15.03 -11.81 -12.45
C SER A 261 14.52 -10.47 -12.98
N LEU A 262 13.99 -9.62 -12.09
CA LEU A 262 13.54 -8.28 -12.44
C LEU A 262 14.65 -7.43 -13.04
N ALA A 263 15.83 -7.37 -12.39
CA ALA A 263 16.96 -6.59 -12.89
C ALA A 263 17.44 -7.09 -14.28
N ALA A 264 17.48 -8.41 -14.48
CA ALA A 264 17.87 -9.00 -15.75
C ALA A 264 16.87 -8.71 -16.87
N LYS A 265 15.56 -8.85 -16.60
CA LYS A 265 14.49 -8.54 -17.56
C LYS A 265 14.44 -7.07 -17.92
N LEU A 266 14.61 -6.18 -16.94
CA LEU A 266 14.69 -4.74 -17.17
C LEU A 266 15.90 -4.38 -18.05
N LEU A 267 17.07 -4.94 -17.76
CA LEU A 267 18.26 -4.72 -18.59
C LEU A 267 18.06 -5.27 -20.03
N ALA A 268 17.41 -6.43 -20.17
CA ALA A 268 17.08 -6.99 -21.47
C ALA A 268 16.14 -6.08 -22.27
N HIS A 269 15.10 -5.52 -21.64
CA HIS A 269 14.20 -4.54 -22.25
C HIS A 269 14.92 -3.28 -22.73
N LEU A 270 15.88 -2.78 -21.94
CA LEU A 270 16.69 -1.62 -22.35
C LEU A 270 17.70 -1.92 -23.46
N ASN A 271 18.05 -3.20 -23.66
CA ASN A 271 18.97 -3.64 -24.71
C ASN A 271 18.25 -4.00 -26.01
N SER A 272 16.98 -4.40 -25.93
CA SER A 272 16.23 -4.94 -27.04
C SER A 272 14.73 -4.73 -26.83
N THR A 273 14.03 -4.40 -27.91
CA THR A 273 12.56 -4.34 -27.93
C THR A 273 11.89 -5.72 -27.85
N ALA A 274 12.66 -6.81 -27.82
CA ALA A 274 12.14 -8.17 -27.74
C ALA A 274 11.43 -8.47 -26.41
N VAL A 275 11.86 -7.87 -25.31
CA VAL A 275 11.15 -7.96 -24.03
C VAL A 275 10.17 -6.81 -23.97
N VAL A 276 8.88 -7.11 -23.94
CA VAL A 276 7.84 -6.06 -23.83
C VAL A 276 7.64 -5.61 -22.38
N LEU A 277 7.11 -4.40 -22.21
CA LEU A 277 6.86 -3.79 -20.88
C LEU A 277 6.09 -4.73 -19.94
N ALA A 278 5.07 -5.43 -20.46
CA ALA A 278 4.25 -6.36 -19.69
C ALA A 278 5.05 -7.50 -19.03
N GLU A 279 6.17 -7.94 -19.62
CA GLU A 279 7.02 -8.96 -18.99
C GLU A 279 7.74 -8.42 -17.75
N VAL A 280 8.16 -7.15 -17.78
CA VAL A 280 8.80 -6.50 -16.63
C VAL A 280 7.77 -6.27 -15.52
N GLU A 281 6.54 -5.88 -15.87
CA GLU A 281 5.42 -5.73 -14.94
C GLU A 281 5.02 -7.05 -14.26
N GLN A 282 5.15 -8.17 -14.97
CA GLN A 282 4.94 -9.49 -14.38
C GLN A 282 6.00 -9.79 -13.29
N GLU A 283 7.26 -9.45 -13.54
CA GLU A 283 8.32 -9.59 -12.54
C GLU A 283 8.14 -8.63 -11.36
N TRP A 284 7.59 -7.43 -11.58
CA TRP A 284 7.16 -6.55 -10.48
C TRP A 284 6.13 -7.21 -9.60
N SER A 285 5.06 -7.74 -10.19
CA SER A 285 3.96 -8.36 -9.46
C SER A 285 4.44 -9.55 -8.63
N LYS A 286 5.37 -10.35 -9.17
CA LYS A 286 6.01 -11.46 -8.45
C LYS A 286 6.83 -10.96 -7.25
N LEU A 287 7.68 -9.95 -7.45
CA LEU A 287 8.51 -9.41 -6.38
C LEU A 287 7.66 -8.71 -5.31
N GLU A 288 6.67 -7.92 -5.71
CA GLU A 288 5.72 -7.27 -4.80
C GLU A 288 4.97 -8.29 -3.95
N ALA A 289 4.50 -9.39 -4.55
CA ALA A 289 3.82 -10.45 -3.82
C ALA A 289 4.73 -11.13 -2.79
N LEU A 290 6.01 -11.33 -3.11
CA LEU A 290 6.99 -11.83 -2.14
C LEU A 290 7.24 -10.80 -1.03
N LEU A 291 7.45 -9.53 -1.36
CA LEU A 291 7.71 -8.47 -0.38
C LEU A 291 6.55 -8.25 0.59
N LEU A 292 5.31 -8.45 0.15
CA LEU A 292 4.11 -8.40 0.98
C LEU A 292 3.80 -9.72 1.70
N LYS A 293 4.61 -10.76 1.52
CA LYS A 293 4.29 -12.14 1.92
C LYS A 293 2.90 -12.58 1.41
N THR A 294 2.41 -12.02 0.31
CA THR A 294 1.15 -12.45 -0.30
C THR A 294 1.37 -13.61 -1.26
N SER A 295 2.60 -13.93 -1.65
CA SER A 295 2.95 -15.22 -2.29
C SER A 295 2.55 -16.44 -1.44
N VAL A 296 2.19 -16.21 -0.18
CA VAL A 296 1.68 -17.17 0.82
C VAL A 296 0.17 -17.45 0.63
N HIS A 297 -0.43 -17.06 -0.50
CA HIS A 297 -1.74 -17.55 -0.94
C HIS A 297 -1.82 -19.09 -0.99
N ASP A 298 -0.67 -19.78 -1.04
CA ASP A 298 -0.55 -21.23 -1.08
C ASP A 298 -0.30 -21.89 0.30
N ILE A 299 -0.53 -21.20 1.44
CA ILE A 299 -0.65 -21.94 2.71
C ILE A 299 -1.86 -22.83 2.61
N ASP A 300 -1.59 -24.11 2.39
CA ASP A 300 -2.58 -25.17 2.41
C ASP A 300 -3.07 -25.37 3.85
N THR A 301 -4.37 -25.19 4.00
CA THR A 301 -5.15 -25.35 5.24
C THR A 301 -6.06 -26.59 5.17
N LEU A 302 -6.02 -27.34 4.07
CA LEU A 302 -6.92 -28.46 3.82
C LEU A 302 -6.78 -29.54 4.89
N ALA A 303 -5.55 -29.86 5.29
CA ALA A 303 -5.28 -30.87 6.30
C ALA A 303 -5.91 -30.49 7.64
N GLU A 304 -5.71 -29.25 8.10
CA GLU A 304 -6.28 -28.75 9.35
C GLU A 304 -7.81 -28.66 9.28
N MET A 305 -8.37 -28.18 8.17
CA MET A 305 -9.83 -28.11 7.98
C MET A 305 -10.47 -29.51 8.02
N LEU A 306 -9.88 -30.50 7.36
CA LEU A 306 -10.36 -31.88 7.39
C LEU A 306 -10.32 -32.45 8.81
N GLU A 307 -9.27 -32.15 9.58
CA GLU A 307 -9.17 -32.64 10.96
C GLU A 307 -10.20 -31.97 11.88
N LEU A 308 -10.40 -30.66 11.76
CA LEU A 308 -11.47 -29.95 12.48
C LEU A 308 -12.84 -30.59 12.24
N ILE A 309 -13.18 -30.88 10.98
CA ILE A 309 -14.44 -31.55 10.61
C ILE A 309 -14.53 -32.94 11.24
N ARG A 310 -13.44 -33.73 11.24
CA ARG A 310 -13.41 -35.05 11.87
C ARG A 310 -13.57 -34.98 13.39
N LEU A 311 -12.96 -33.98 14.03
CA LEU A 311 -13.04 -33.78 15.48
C LEU A 311 -14.43 -33.35 15.93
N ALA A 312 -15.18 -32.62 15.10
CA ALA A 312 -16.57 -32.27 15.39
C ALA A 312 -17.47 -33.48 15.67
N ALA A 313 -17.18 -34.63 15.03
CA ALA A 313 -17.90 -35.89 15.26
C ALA A 313 -17.49 -36.60 16.56
N LYS A 314 -16.31 -36.28 17.12
CA LYS A 314 -15.76 -36.92 18.32
C LYS A 314 -16.07 -36.16 19.61
N ILE A 315 -16.39 -34.87 19.51
CA ILE A 315 -16.66 -34.03 20.68
C ILE A 315 -18.10 -34.22 21.20
N ARG A 316 -18.23 -34.40 22.52
CA ARG A 316 -19.52 -34.59 23.20
C ARG A 316 -20.12 -33.25 23.62
N ARG A 317 -21.42 -33.27 23.92
CA ARG A 317 -22.06 -32.17 24.66
C ARG A 317 -21.39 -32.01 26.04
N PRO A 318 -21.23 -30.78 26.56
CA PRO A 318 -21.81 -29.51 26.12
C PRO A 318 -20.92 -28.67 25.15
N PHE A 319 -20.01 -29.31 24.41
CA PHE A 319 -19.10 -28.57 23.52
C PHE A 319 -19.41 -28.76 22.02
N HIS A 320 -20.27 -29.70 21.66
CA HIS A 320 -20.53 -30.07 20.27
C HIS A 320 -21.06 -28.93 19.38
N GLY A 321 -22.16 -28.29 19.77
CA GLY A 321 -22.77 -27.20 19.00
C GLY A 321 -21.84 -26.01 18.83
N ARG A 322 -21.16 -25.59 19.91
CA ARG A 322 -20.19 -24.48 19.83
C ARG A 322 -18.97 -24.82 18.96
N THR A 323 -18.51 -26.08 18.95
CA THR A 323 -17.46 -26.54 18.03
C THR A 323 -17.91 -26.45 16.57
N VAL A 324 -19.13 -26.86 16.25
CA VAL A 324 -19.66 -26.79 14.88
C VAL A 324 -19.71 -25.35 14.38
N GLU A 325 -20.18 -24.41 15.21
CA GLU A 325 -20.20 -22.99 14.83
C GLU A 325 -18.79 -22.41 14.68
N LEU A 326 -17.86 -22.77 15.56
CA LEU A 326 -16.47 -22.37 15.45
C LEU A 326 -15.85 -22.81 14.12
N ILE A 327 -16.05 -24.08 13.72
CA ILE A 327 -15.56 -24.62 12.46
C ILE A 327 -16.17 -23.88 11.26
N ARG A 328 -17.46 -23.51 11.33
CA ARG A 328 -18.11 -22.71 10.27
C ARG A 328 -17.49 -21.31 10.14
N MET A 329 -17.08 -20.69 11.24
CA MET A 329 -16.38 -19.40 11.20
C MET A 329 -14.99 -19.54 10.57
N ILE A 330 -14.23 -20.55 11.00
CA ILE A 330 -12.91 -20.85 10.45
C ILE A 330 -13.00 -21.16 8.94
N HIS A 331 -14.01 -21.92 8.51
CA HIS A 331 -14.26 -22.19 7.09
C HIS A 331 -14.61 -20.93 6.28
N ARG A 332 -15.36 -19.98 6.87
CA ARG A 332 -15.64 -18.69 6.24
C ARG A 332 -14.35 -17.90 6.01
N LEU A 333 -13.47 -17.84 7.02
CA LEU A 333 -12.16 -17.21 6.93
C LEU A 333 -11.27 -17.87 5.88
N ASP A 334 -11.26 -19.21 5.81
CA ASP A 334 -10.46 -19.94 4.82
C ASP A 334 -10.96 -19.72 3.39
N THR A 335 -12.27 -19.78 3.17
CA THR A 335 -12.88 -19.50 1.86
C THR A 335 -12.62 -18.05 1.42
N TYR A 336 -12.73 -17.10 2.35
CA TYR A 336 -12.47 -15.70 2.04
C TYR A 336 -11.00 -15.46 1.73
N SER A 337 -10.09 -16.05 2.52
CA SER A 337 -8.65 -15.82 2.39
C SER A 337 -7.99 -16.58 1.24
N SER A 338 -8.61 -17.66 0.74
CA SER A 338 -8.16 -18.39 -0.46
C SER A 338 -8.52 -17.69 -1.76
N ASN A 339 -9.47 -16.76 -1.76
CA ASN A 339 -9.82 -15.99 -2.95
C ASN A 339 -8.77 -14.88 -3.19
N ARG A 340 -8.03 -15.01 -4.30
CA ARG A 340 -7.00 -14.05 -4.73
C ARG A 340 -7.50 -12.61 -4.84
N ALA A 341 -8.77 -12.41 -5.19
CA ALA A 341 -9.35 -11.07 -5.34
C ALA A 341 -9.41 -10.29 -4.00
N ASN A 342 -9.37 -10.98 -2.87
CA ASN A 342 -9.48 -10.35 -1.56
C ASN A 342 -8.15 -9.82 -1.00
N ASN A 343 -7.01 -10.22 -1.59
CA ASN A 343 -5.67 -9.75 -1.23
C ASN A 343 -5.31 -9.86 0.28
N VAL A 344 -5.76 -10.92 0.96
CA VAL A 344 -5.53 -11.16 2.41
C VAL A 344 -4.56 -12.33 2.67
N GLY A 345 -3.71 -12.66 1.69
CA GLY A 345 -2.80 -13.83 1.76
C GLY A 345 -1.87 -13.82 2.98
N MET A 346 -1.49 -12.64 3.45
CA MET A 346 -0.64 -12.46 4.64
C MET A 346 -1.26 -12.99 5.94
N HIS A 347 -2.59 -13.14 6.00
CA HIS A 347 -3.31 -13.63 7.17
C HIS A 347 -3.54 -15.15 7.17
N ARG A 348 -3.17 -15.86 6.09
CA ARG A 348 -3.36 -17.33 6.02
C ARG A 348 -2.50 -18.10 7.02
N LYS A 349 -1.34 -17.58 7.41
CA LYS A 349 -0.52 -18.17 8.48
C LYS A 349 -1.23 -18.08 9.83
N ALA A 350 -1.69 -16.90 10.20
CA ALA A 350 -2.44 -16.69 11.44
C ALA A 350 -3.70 -17.57 11.49
N LEU A 351 -4.40 -17.75 10.36
CA LEU A 351 -5.53 -18.67 10.26
C LEU A 351 -5.11 -20.14 10.47
N LYS A 352 -4.00 -20.59 9.88
CA LYS A 352 -3.51 -21.96 10.08
C LYS A 352 -3.07 -22.22 11.52
N ASP A 353 -2.38 -21.28 12.13
CA ASP A 353 -1.99 -21.35 13.55
C ASP A 353 -3.25 -21.43 14.44
N LEU A 354 -4.26 -20.60 14.16
CA LEU A 354 -5.57 -20.65 14.83
C LEU A 354 -6.29 -22.01 14.64
N MET A 355 -6.21 -22.62 13.46
CA MET A 355 -6.76 -23.95 13.22
C MET A 355 -6.04 -25.03 14.04
N GLN A 356 -4.72 -24.94 14.19
CA GLN A 356 -3.93 -25.86 15.00
C GLN A 356 -4.28 -25.72 16.49
N ASP A 357 -4.34 -24.50 17.01
CA ASP A 357 -4.81 -24.22 18.37
C ASP A 357 -6.22 -24.78 18.61
N SER A 358 -7.09 -24.65 17.60
CA SER A 358 -8.45 -25.19 17.65
C SER A 358 -8.46 -26.73 17.70
N ILE A 359 -7.66 -27.38 16.86
CA ILE A 359 -7.50 -28.85 16.83
C ILE A 359 -7.03 -29.35 18.19
N GLU A 360 -5.99 -28.75 18.76
CA GLU A 360 -5.45 -29.15 20.07
C GLU A 360 -6.48 -29.03 21.19
N ALA A 361 -7.21 -27.92 21.25
CA ALA A 361 -8.23 -27.71 22.28
C ALA A 361 -9.42 -28.67 22.13
N ILE A 362 -9.89 -28.90 20.89
CA ILE A 362 -11.00 -29.81 20.62
C ILE A 362 -10.59 -31.25 20.91
N GLU A 363 -9.39 -31.68 20.50
CA GLU A 363 -8.85 -33.00 20.82
C GLU A 363 -8.75 -33.23 22.32
N LYS A 364 -8.17 -32.26 23.05
CA LYS A 364 -8.04 -32.34 24.51
C LYS A 364 -9.42 -32.49 25.16
N THR A 365 -10.38 -31.66 24.74
CA THR A 365 -11.76 -31.71 25.24
C THR A 365 -12.43 -33.05 24.91
N ALA A 366 -12.25 -33.58 23.70
CA ALA A 366 -12.82 -34.89 23.32
C ALA A 366 -12.20 -36.06 24.11
N LYS A 367 -10.91 -35.97 24.47
CA LYS A 367 -10.19 -36.96 25.28
C LYS A 367 -10.59 -36.91 26.76
N GLU A 368 -10.80 -35.72 27.31
CA GLU A 368 -11.09 -35.52 28.74
C GLU A 368 -12.60 -35.65 29.05
N VAL A 369 -13.48 -35.25 28.14
CA VAL A 369 -14.94 -35.38 28.27
C VAL A 369 -15.39 -36.71 27.68
N THR A 370 -15.10 -37.80 28.38
CA THR A 370 -15.44 -39.18 27.96
C THR A 370 -16.87 -39.58 28.30
N ASP A 371 -17.43 -39.05 29.39
CA ASP A 371 -18.78 -39.31 29.85
C ASP A 371 -19.55 -38.00 30.07
N VAL A 372 -20.66 -37.85 29.34
CA VAL A 372 -21.54 -36.69 29.45
C VAL A 372 -22.25 -36.60 30.81
N GLN A 373 -22.40 -37.72 31.52
CA GLN A 373 -23.03 -37.75 32.84
C GLN A 373 -22.08 -37.22 33.94
N ALA A 374 -20.76 -37.37 33.74
CA ALA A 374 -19.74 -36.96 34.69
C ALA A 374 -19.44 -35.45 34.67
N ILE A 375 -19.85 -34.73 33.62
CA ILE A 375 -19.59 -33.29 33.48
C ILE A 375 -20.81 -32.44 33.87
N ALA A 376 -20.56 -31.34 34.58
CA ALA A 376 -21.55 -30.31 34.93
C ALA A 376 -21.03 -28.94 34.52
N THR A 377 -21.92 -28.01 34.17
CA THR A 377 -21.54 -26.63 33.78
C THR A 377 -20.84 -25.85 34.91
N THR A 378 -21.04 -26.27 36.17
CA THR A 378 -20.37 -25.71 37.34
C THR A 378 -19.03 -26.36 37.66
N SER A 379 -18.63 -27.44 36.96
CA SER A 379 -17.42 -28.17 37.29
C SER A 379 -16.15 -27.41 36.84
N PRO A 380 -15.03 -27.53 37.56
CA PRO A 380 -13.75 -26.93 37.15
C PRO A 380 -13.27 -27.41 35.77
N ALA A 381 -13.54 -28.67 35.44
CA ALA A 381 -13.22 -29.24 34.14
C ALA A 381 -14.00 -28.54 33.01
N TYR A 382 -15.31 -28.34 33.18
CA TYR A 382 -16.11 -27.61 32.21
C TYR A 382 -15.59 -26.18 31.99
N GLN A 383 -15.31 -25.46 33.09
CA GLN A 383 -14.85 -24.07 33.02
C GLN A 383 -13.49 -23.95 32.31
N THR A 384 -12.60 -24.93 32.52
CA THR A 384 -11.29 -24.99 31.86
C THR A 384 -11.44 -25.16 30.34
N HIS A 385 -12.29 -26.09 29.89
CA HIS A 385 -12.57 -26.27 28.46
C HIS A 385 -13.31 -25.07 27.87
N ALA A 386 -14.30 -24.51 28.57
CA ALA A 386 -15.03 -23.33 28.11
C ALA A 386 -14.10 -22.12 27.91
N ALA A 387 -13.15 -21.90 28.81
CA ALA A 387 -12.14 -20.85 28.67
C ALA A 387 -11.20 -21.08 27.47
N ALA A 388 -10.80 -22.33 27.20
CA ALA A 388 -10.00 -22.67 26.02
C ALA A 388 -10.75 -22.35 24.72
N PHE A 389 -12.04 -22.68 24.67
CA PHE A 389 -12.92 -22.35 23.55
C PHE A 389 -13.11 -20.84 23.37
N GLN A 390 -13.22 -20.08 24.46
CA GLN A 390 -13.30 -18.62 24.40
C GLN A 390 -12.02 -18.01 23.83
N LYS A 391 -10.85 -18.48 24.25
CA LYS A 391 -9.56 -18.03 23.70
C LYS A 391 -9.49 -18.22 22.17
N ILE A 392 -10.01 -19.34 21.67
CA ILE A 392 -10.07 -19.57 20.22
C ILE A 392 -11.06 -18.62 19.56
N LEU A 393 -12.23 -18.39 20.16
CA LEU A 393 -13.22 -17.45 19.63
C LEU A 393 -12.64 -16.03 19.54
N ASP A 394 -11.86 -15.60 20.54
CA ASP A 394 -11.16 -14.32 20.53
C ASP A 394 -10.16 -14.25 19.36
N GLY A 395 -9.38 -15.32 19.13
CA GLY A 395 -8.48 -15.41 17.97
C GLY A 395 -9.21 -15.41 16.62
N VAL A 396 -10.41 -16.01 16.54
CA VAL A 396 -11.28 -15.90 15.36
C VAL A 396 -11.71 -14.44 15.16
N GLN A 397 -12.12 -13.74 16.21
CA GLN A 397 -12.51 -12.33 16.15
C GLN A 397 -11.40 -11.44 15.61
N GLU A 398 -10.19 -11.61 16.14
CA GLU A 398 -9.01 -10.89 15.69
C GLU A 398 -8.72 -11.17 14.21
N THR A 399 -8.90 -12.42 13.77
CA THR A 399 -8.70 -12.80 12.37
C THR A 399 -9.78 -12.17 11.47
N PHE A 400 -11.05 -12.15 11.88
CA PHE A 400 -12.13 -11.45 11.16
C PHE A 400 -11.81 -9.97 10.96
N LYS A 401 -11.26 -9.32 11.99
CA LYS A 401 -10.80 -7.92 11.92
C LYS A 401 -9.62 -7.76 10.97
N ALA A 402 -8.62 -8.63 11.09
CA ALA A 402 -7.45 -8.58 10.22
C ALA A 402 -7.82 -8.71 8.72
N VAL A 403 -8.83 -9.51 8.39
CA VAL A 403 -9.28 -9.72 7.00
C VAL A 403 -10.45 -8.82 6.57
N LYS A 404 -10.80 -7.78 7.33
CA LYS A 404 -11.87 -6.81 7.03
C LYS A 404 -13.28 -7.41 6.89
N LEU A 405 -13.59 -8.41 7.72
CA LEU A 405 -14.91 -9.03 7.82
C LEU A 405 -15.64 -8.62 9.11
N GLU A 406 -15.29 -7.49 9.74
CA GLU A 406 -15.87 -7.07 11.03
C GLU A 406 -17.39 -6.96 10.97
N GLY A 407 -17.95 -6.55 9.81
CA GLY A 407 -19.39 -6.43 9.60
C GLY A 407 -20.16 -7.76 9.70
N GLU A 408 -19.48 -8.92 9.60
CA GLU A 408 -20.08 -10.24 9.78
C GLU A 408 -20.00 -10.74 11.24
N TRP A 409 -19.17 -10.11 12.09
CA TRP A 409 -18.80 -10.65 13.40
C TRP A 409 -20.00 -10.82 14.34
N ASP A 410 -20.84 -9.81 14.50
CA ASP A 410 -21.97 -9.84 15.45
C ASP A 410 -22.94 -10.99 15.16
N VAL A 411 -23.14 -11.30 13.88
CA VAL A 411 -24.00 -12.42 13.45
C VAL A 411 -23.34 -13.77 13.81
N LYS A 412 -22.03 -13.89 13.60
CA LYS A 412 -21.27 -15.11 13.89
C LYS A 412 -21.17 -15.35 15.40
N ASP A 413 -20.78 -14.35 16.18
CA ASP A 413 -20.70 -14.42 17.65
C ASP A 413 -22.05 -14.80 18.27
N LYS A 414 -23.16 -14.20 17.79
CA LYS A 414 -24.50 -14.56 18.23
C LYS A 414 -24.85 -16.03 17.94
N SER A 415 -24.45 -16.55 16.76
CA SER A 415 -24.65 -17.96 16.40
C SER A 415 -23.91 -18.89 17.36
N TYR A 416 -22.64 -18.58 17.64
CA TYR A 416 -21.82 -19.34 18.59
C TYR A 416 -22.40 -19.34 20.00
N LYS A 417 -22.76 -18.16 20.53
CA LYS A 417 -23.36 -18.02 21.86
C LYS A 417 -24.69 -18.79 21.97
N THR A 418 -25.48 -18.78 20.90
CA THR A 418 -26.73 -19.56 20.83
C THR A 418 -26.43 -21.06 20.88
N ALA A 419 -25.45 -21.54 20.12
CA ALA A 419 -25.06 -22.96 20.13
C ALA A 419 -24.49 -23.41 21.49
N ALA A 420 -23.67 -22.58 22.12
CA ALA A 420 -23.13 -22.81 23.46
C ALA A 420 -24.27 -22.94 24.51
N LYS A 421 -25.25 -22.03 24.46
CA LYS A 421 -26.42 -22.07 25.34
C LYS A 421 -27.26 -23.34 25.14
N VAL A 422 -27.54 -23.72 23.89
CA VAL A 422 -28.28 -24.96 23.58
C VAL A 422 -27.57 -26.20 24.13
N ASP A 423 -26.24 -26.24 24.02
CA ASP A 423 -25.45 -27.32 24.57
C ASP A 423 -25.53 -27.41 26.10
N GLU A 424 -25.44 -26.26 26.79
CA GLU A 424 -25.57 -26.16 28.24
C GLU A 424 -26.97 -26.54 28.73
N ASP A 425 -28.01 -26.04 28.06
CA ASP A 425 -29.41 -26.36 28.36
C ASP A 425 -29.68 -27.86 28.19
N HIS A 426 -29.16 -28.48 27.13
CA HIS A 426 -29.29 -29.92 26.92
C HIS A 426 -28.56 -30.74 27.99
N LEU A 427 -27.36 -30.33 28.40
CA LEU A 427 -26.65 -30.99 29.48
C LEU A 427 -27.43 -30.88 30.80
N ASN A 428 -27.84 -29.67 31.19
CA ASN A 428 -28.57 -29.43 32.43
C ASN A 428 -29.91 -30.19 32.47
N ASN A 429 -30.66 -30.21 31.36
CA ASN A 429 -31.91 -30.96 31.25
C ASN A 429 -31.69 -32.47 31.36
N MET A 430 -30.63 -33.00 30.73
CA MET A 430 -30.25 -34.41 30.86
C MET A 430 -29.89 -34.75 32.31
N ARG A 431 -29.06 -33.92 32.97
CA ARG A 431 -28.65 -34.15 34.37
C ARG A 431 -29.86 -34.15 35.32
N ARG A 432 -30.77 -33.18 35.18
CA ARG A 432 -32.02 -33.12 35.94
C ARG A 432 -32.87 -34.38 35.75
N ARG A 433 -33.00 -34.84 34.50
CA ARG A 433 -33.79 -36.04 34.16
C ARG A 433 -33.18 -37.32 34.73
N LEU A 434 -31.86 -37.38 34.86
CA LEU A 434 -31.14 -38.53 35.42
C LEU A 434 -30.94 -38.45 36.94
N GLY A 435 -31.42 -37.39 37.61
CA GLY A 435 -31.22 -37.19 39.05
C GLY A 435 -29.76 -36.93 39.43
N LEU A 436 -28.96 -36.39 38.51
CA LEU A 436 -27.53 -36.12 38.71
C LEU A 436 -27.25 -34.71 39.25
N ASP A 437 -28.29 -33.88 39.37
CA ASP A 437 -28.20 -32.63 40.11
C ASP A 437 -28.25 -33.02 41.60
N GLY A 438 -27.19 -32.69 42.36
CA GLY A 438 -27.11 -33.02 43.79
C GLY A 438 -28.35 -32.53 44.55
N PRO A 439 -28.63 -33.08 45.76
CA PRO A 439 -29.85 -32.77 46.49
C PRO A 439 -30.01 -31.26 46.58
N VAL A 440 -31.09 -30.75 45.97
CA VAL A 440 -31.52 -29.37 46.15
C VAL A 440 -31.68 -29.21 47.66
N SER A 441 -30.75 -28.50 48.30
CA SER A 441 -30.88 -28.15 49.70
C SER A 441 -32.19 -27.40 49.81
N ALA A 442 -33.21 -28.05 50.37
CA ALA A 442 -34.43 -27.38 50.75
C ALA A 442 -34.02 -26.26 51.71
N GLY A 443 -34.21 -25.01 51.28
CA GLY A 443 -33.96 -23.85 52.13
C GLY A 443 -34.78 -23.96 53.42
N PRO A 444 -34.28 -23.42 54.54
CA PRO A 444 -35.00 -23.49 55.81
C PRO A 444 -36.36 -22.80 55.67
N ALA A 445 -37.40 -23.54 56.12
CA ALA A 445 -38.79 -23.11 56.12
C ALA A 445 -39.05 -21.93 57.06
#